data_AF-A0A429JRM6-F1
#
_entry.id   AF-A0A429JRM6-F1
#
_cell.length_a   1.000
_cell.length_b   1.000
_cell.length_c   1.000
_cell.angle_alpha   90.00
_cell.angle_beta   90.00
_cell.angle_gamma   90.00
#
_symmetry.space_group_name_H-M   'P 1'
#
loop_
_entity.id
_entity.type
_entity.pdbx_description
1 polymer ?
#
loop_
_entity_poly.entity_id
_entity_poly.type
_entity_poly.pdbx_seq_one_letter_code
_entity_poly.pdbx_strand_id
1 'polypeptide(L)'
;MRPAFLWPPRHAPGFPTGCPDAGDVLGRVAEECGRGHVVTMAVVTSALRATVEDSGDHDAGLRRVRDSLALVADGTRTGRWMASYYGKDLVLTCPGAAGPPRLRFGQAVRHGWAWKRVRLDGDVGQRRESLLSACYEVSMAARLRRDRPDLREARSAPVIDRARHALSPVQAASLLAGVLVRPLGGAGGAGGAAPGEDPRLPGVPSADGWAGAVAARTPADHYAVTDVHDIEWGTMRRIDGGRLTDGNAQQLLPLAEPWCAGRLDTPAVLSTAYRLRLARETDLAEHLRALSDAVRPNGRLYATLGDGLSGLVPDEATLRTAVSLANRRTVGRMHSGAGMAPMTSMDVTAVRERAHFSLHVTKTLKGAAVPQAETHVFGQSLDAEATTYAMDFLTGLARAGEGQPGHHHLLHARRWRDWWLEHLPLSAHRAFSCLC
;
A
#
# COMPACT_ATOMS: atom_id res chain seq x y z
N MET A 1 28.16 11.12 28.12
CA MET A 1 26.79 10.66 27.80
C MET A 1 26.36 11.35 26.52
N ARG A 2 26.26 10.63 25.40
CA ARG A 2 25.66 11.20 24.18
C ARG A 2 24.14 11.24 24.38
N PRO A 3 23.44 12.30 23.98
CA PRO A 3 21.99 12.28 24.02
C PRO A 3 21.53 11.14 23.10
N ALA A 4 20.82 10.18 23.68
CA ALA A 4 20.09 9.18 22.93
C ALA A 4 19.20 9.92 21.93
N PHE A 5 19.11 9.40 20.71
CA PHE A 5 18.17 9.91 19.71
C PHE A 5 16.75 9.80 20.28
N LEU A 6 16.26 10.90 20.86
CA LEU A 6 14.90 11.05 21.37
C LEU A 6 14.04 11.49 20.21
N TRP A 7 13.52 10.52 19.48
CA TRP A 7 12.45 10.74 18.52
C TRP A 7 11.16 10.22 19.16
N PRO A 8 10.09 11.04 19.28
CA PRO A 8 8.82 10.50 19.74
C PRO A 8 8.29 9.50 18.71
N PRO A 9 7.40 8.57 19.11
CA PRO A 9 6.72 7.67 18.19
C PRO A 9 5.94 8.52 17.18
N ARG A 10 6.48 8.64 15.97
CA ARG A 10 5.78 9.27 14.84
C ARG A 10 4.75 8.28 14.37
N HIS A 11 3.50 8.70 14.31
CA HIS A 11 2.41 7.79 13.97
C HIS A 11 2.70 7.24 12.58
N ALA A 12 2.55 5.93 12.35
CA ALA A 12 2.41 5.40 11.01
C ALA A 12 1.18 6.06 10.35
N PRO A 13 1.35 6.93 9.35
CA PRO A 13 0.23 7.51 8.61
C PRO A 13 -0.58 6.38 7.98
N GLY A 14 -1.84 6.24 8.41
CA GLY A 14 -2.75 5.22 7.88
C GLY A 14 -3.20 4.12 8.84
N PHE A 15 -2.61 4.02 10.04
CA PHE A 15 -3.07 3.14 11.12
C PHE A 15 -3.65 3.98 12.28
N PRO A 16 -4.67 3.50 13.02
CA PRO A 16 -5.44 4.33 13.95
C PRO A 16 -4.65 4.70 15.22
N THR A 17 -5.15 5.71 15.92
CA THR A 17 -4.93 5.88 17.37
C THR A 17 -5.21 4.56 18.09
N GLY A 18 -4.28 4.11 18.93
CA GLY A 18 -4.42 2.88 19.72
C GLY A 18 -3.72 1.63 19.16
N CYS A 19 -3.28 1.64 17.90
CA CYS A 19 -2.33 0.63 17.42
C CYS A 19 -0.92 0.95 17.94
N PRO A 20 -0.24 0.03 18.66
CA PRO A 20 1.12 0.27 19.11
C PRO A 20 2.06 0.32 17.91
N ASP A 21 2.66 1.48 17.68
CA ASP A 21 3.75 1.67 16.74
C ASP A 21 4.96 2.20 17.50
N ALA A 22 5.96 1.34 17.65
CA ALA A 22 7.22 1.68 18.30
C ALA A 22 8.23 2.33 17.33
N GLY A 23 7.81 2.68 16.11
CA GLY A 23 8.67 3.28 15.08
C GLY A 23 9.51 2.21 14.36
N ASP A 24 10.69 2.56 13.86
CA ASP A 24 11.60 1.62 13.16
C ASP A 24 12.25 0.62 14.14
N VAL A 25 11.47 -0.35 14.62
CA VAL A 25 11.93 -1.37 15.58
C VAL A 25 13.06 -2.22 15.03
N LEU A 26 13.11 -2.45 13.70
CA LEU A 26 14.20 -3.21 13.09
C LEU A 26 15.51 -2.42 13.10
N GLY A 27 15.47 -1.12 12.81
CA GLY A 27 16.61 -0.23 12.98
C GLY A 27 17.11 -0.20 14.43
N ARG A 28 16.21 0.04 15.38
CA ARG A 28 16.52 0.05 16.82
C ARG A 28 17.15 -1.25 17.30
N VAL A 29 16.57 -2.39 16.92
CA VAL A 29 17.10 -3.72 17.27
C VAL A 29 18.50 -3.92 16.68
N ALA A 30 18.76 -3.46 15.46
CA ALA A 30 20.09 -3.54 14.85
C ALA A 30 21.16 -2.70 15.58
N GLU A 31 20.75 -1.57 16.16
CA GLU A 31 21.62 -0.67 16.94
C GLU A 31 21.88 -1.22 18.36
N GLU A 32 20.82 -1.64 19.05
CA GLU A 32 20.88 -2.04 20.47
C GLU A 32 21.39 -3.48 20.66
N CYS A 33 21.18 -4.38 19.69
CA CYS A 33 21.62 -5.77 19.80
C CYS A 33 23.01 -5.97 19.18
N GLY A 34 23.94 -6.45 20.00
CA GLY A 34 25.30 -6.77 19.56
C GLY A 34 25.39 -7.98 18.63
N ARG A 35 26.59 -8.19 18.07
CA ARG A 35 26.94 -9.36 17.24
C ARG A 35 26.67 -10.67 17.99
N GLY A 36 26.18 -11.67 17.26
CA GLY A 36 25.82 -13.00 17.78
C GLY A 36 24.47 -13.05 18.51
N HIS A 37 23.77 -11.92 18.66
CA HIS A 37 22.45 -11.91 19.29
C HIS A 37 21.40 -12.57 18.40
N VAL A 38 20.38 -13.17 19.01
CA VAL A 38 19.26 -13.78 18.28
C VAL A 38 18.02 -12.95 18.54
N VAL A 39 17.27 -12.64 17.50
CA VAL A 39 15.99 -11.94 17.57
C VAL A 39 14.91 -12.86 17.04
N THR A 40 13.78 -12.94 17.74
CA THR A 40 12.58 -13.60 17.23
C THR A 40 11.69 -12.54 16.59
N MET A 41 11.32 -12.76 15.34
CA MET A 41 10.46 -11.88 14.56
C MET A 41 9.21 -12.63 14.13
N ALA A 42 8.06 -12.00 14.23
CA ALA A 42 6.82 -12.44 13.62
C ALA A 42 6.25 -11.33 12.73
N VAL A 43 5.65 -11.70 11.62
CA VAL A 43 4.92 -10.79 10.75
C VAL A 43 3.49 -11.26 10.65
N VAL A 44 2.55 -10.33 10.78
CA VAL A 44 1.11 -10.55 10.61
C VAL A 44 0.66 -9.72 9.42
N THR A 45 0.04 -10.37 8.46
CA THR A 45 -0.54 -9.75 7.27
C THR A 45 -2.03 -10.02 7.23
N SER A 46 -2.78 -9.06 6.71
CA SER A 46 -4.24 -9.11 6.66
C SER A 46 -4.71 -9.02 5.21
N ALA A 47 -5.81 -9.67 4.87
CA ALA A 47 -6.44 -9.56 3.56
C ALA A 47 -7.24 -8.24 3.50
N LEU A 48 -6.50 -7.11 3.54
CA LEU A 48 -7.07 -5.76 3.43
C LEU A 48 -8.01 -5.68 2.23
N ARG A 49 -7.53 -6.17 1.09
CA ARG A 49 -8.27 -6.18 -0.17
C ARG A 49 -9.53 -7.02 -0.07
N ALA A 50 -9.48 -8.28 0.35
CA ALA A 50 -10.68 -9.11 0.47
C ALA A 50 -11.76 -8.46 1.35
N THR A 51 -11.39 -7.87 2.48
CA THR A 51 -12.36 -7.19 3.37
C THR A 51 -12.95 -5.93 2.72
N VAL A 52 -12.13 -5.17 1.97
CA VAL A 52 -12.58 -4.01 1.19
C VAL A 52 -13.49 -4.45 0.04
N GLU A 53 -13.14 -5.52 -0.66
CA GLU A 53 -13.93 -6.10 -1.75
C GLU A 53 -15.27 -6.65 -1.21
N ASP A 54 -15.26 -7.39 -0.11
CA ASP A 54 -16.45 -7.97 0.55
C ASP A 54 -17.39 -6.89 1.10
N SER A 55 -16.83 -5.81 1.66
CA SER A 55 -17.64 -4.76 2.26
C SER A 55 -18.26 -3.81 1.23
N GLY A 56 -17.73 -3.77 -0.01
CA GLY A 56 -18.05 -2.72 -0.98
C GLY A 56 -17.74 -1.31 -0.48
N ASP A 57 -17.00 -1.20 0.64
CA ASP A 57 -16.72 0.03 1.38
C ASP A 57 -15.24 0.09 1.70
N HIS A 58 -14.51 1.00 1.06
CA HIS A 58 -13.09 1.09 1.30
C HIS A 58 -12.78 1.43 2.77
N ASP A 59 -13.50 2.39 3.35
CA ASP A 59 -13.22 2.86 4.69
C ASP A 59 -13.71 1.91 5.77
N ALA A 60 -14.88 1.27 5.59
CA ALA A 60 -15.34 0.26 6.54
C ALA A 60 -14.49 -1.01 6.49
N GLY A 61 -14.08 -1.45 5.30
CA GLY A 61 -13.15 -2.57 5.12
C GLY A 61 -11.81 -2.29 5.81
N LEU A 62 -11.25 -1.09 5.62
CA LEU A 62 -10.04 -0.67 6.32
C LEU A 62 -10.26 -0.62 7.84
N ARG A 63 -11.37 -0.07 8.35
CA ARG A 63 -11.70 -0.05 9.79
C ARG A 63 -11.69 -1.44 10.42
N ARG A 64 -12.33 -2.44 9.80
CA ARG A 64 -12.33 -3.82 10.33
C ARG A 64 -10.92 -4.40 10.45
N VAL A 65 -10.08 -4.15 9.45
CA VAL A 65 -8.69 -4.63 9.47
C VAL A 65 -7.88 -3.89 10.53
N ARG A 66 -8.13 -2.60 10.72
CA ARG A 66 -7.53 -1.77 11.78
C ARG A 66 -7.85 -2.34 13.16
N ASP A 67 -9.12 -2.55 13.47
CA ASP A 67 -9.56 -3.06 14.78
C ASP A 67 -8.96 -4.44 15.08
N SER A 68 -8.87 -5.30 14.06
CA SER A 68 -8.29 -6.63 14.23
C SER A 68 -6.77 -6.60 14.46
N LEU A 69 -6.03 -5.71 13.79
CA LEU A 69 -4.58 -5.55 14.03
C LEU A 69 -4.28 -4.98 15.43
N ALA A 70 -5.13 -4.07 15.93
CA ALA A 70 -5.03 -3.58 17.30
C ALA A 70 -5.20 -4.73 18.32
N LEU A 71 -6.19 -5.62 18.10
CA LEU A 71 -6.40 -6.81 18.93
C LEU A 71 -5.21 -7.76 18.92
N VAL A 72 -4.62 -8.01 17.74
CA VAL A 72 -3.42 -8.84 17.60
C VAL A 72 -2.27 -8.25 18.42
N ALA A 73 -2.04 -6.95 18.30
CA ALA A 73 -0.96 -6.27 19.00
C ALA A 73 -1.19 -6.22 20.52
N ASP A 74 -2.42 -5.99 20.98
CA ASP A 74 -2.75 -6.01 22.41
C ASP A 74 -2.47 -7.39 23.05
N GLY A 75 -2.77 -8.47 22.32
CA GLY A 75 -2.43 -9.84 22.73
C GLY A 75 -0.92 -10.10 22.95
N THR A 76 -0.05 -9.18 22.54
CA THR A 76 1.41 -9.29 22.66
C THR A 76 2.00 -8.42 23.78
N ARG A 77 1.18 -7.63 24.51
CA ARG A 77 1.59 -6.63 25.53
C ARG A 77 2.12 -7.21 26.85
N THR A 78 2.96 -8.25 26.81
CA THR A 78 3.72 -8.67 28.00
C THR A 78 4.99 -7.82 28.22
N GLY A 79 5.09 -6.63 27.58
CA GLY A 79 6.27 -5.75 27.60
C GLY A 79 7.50 -6.25 26.84
N ARG A 80 7.46 -7.49 26.32
CA ARG A 80 8.60 -8.17 25.70
C ARG A 80 8.65 -8.05 24.18
N TRP A 81 7.49 -7.88 23.55
CA TRP A 81 7.35 -7.72 22.10
C TRP A 81 7.22 -6.25 21.74
N MET A 82 7.98 -5.82 20.73
CA MET A 82 7.87 -4.49 20.12
C MET A 82 7.07 -4.63 18.83
N ALA A 83 6.01 -3.84 18.70
CA ALA A 83 5.13 -3.80 17.54
C ALA A 83 5.47 -2.60 16.66
N SER A 84 5.50 -2.79 15.35
CA SER A 84 5.74 -1.76 14.34
C SER A 84 5.10 -2.14 13.03
N TYR A 85 4.82 -1.15 12.18
CA TYR A 85 4.22 -1.38 10.87
C TYR A 85 5.24 -1.18 9.75
N TYR A 86 5.39 -2.20 8.90
CA TYR A 86 6.20 -2.14 7.69
C TYR A 86 5.29 -2.36 6.48
N GLY A 87 4.88 -1.26 5.86
CA GLY A 87 3.86 -1.27 4.83
C GLY A 87 2.49 -1.61 5.38
N LYS A 88 1.89 -2.69 4.87
CA LYS A 88 0.57 -3.18 5.26
C LYS A 88 0.63 -4.27 6.34
N ASP A 89 1.84 -4.62 6.79
CA ASP A 89 2.09 -5.73 7.69
C ASP A 89 2.48 -5.23 9.09
N LEU A 90 1.95 -5.91 10.11
CA LEU A 90 2.33 -5.72 11.51
C LEU A 90 3.53 -6.62 11.82
N VAL A 91 4.63 -6.01 12.22
CA VAL A 91 5.89 -6.68 12.59
C VAL A 91 6.05 -6.65 14.09
N LEU A 92 6.24 -7.83 14.66
CA LEU A 92 6.45 -8.06 16.08
C LEU A 92 7.88 -8.57 16.28
N THR A 93 8.66 -7.88 17.09
CA THR A 93 10.04 -8.27 17.39
C THR A 93 10.26 -8.48 18.88
N CYS A 94 11.01 -9.53 19.22
CA CYS A 94 11.42 -9.85 20.58
C CYS A 94 12.92 -10.18 20.56
N PRO A 95 13.76 -9.38 21.23
CA PRO A 95 15.15 -9.75 21.48
C PRO A 95 15.24 -11.09 22.22
N GLY A 96 16.24 -11.89 21.88
CA GLY A 96 16.43 -13.26 22.36
C GLY A 96 15.70 -14.34 21.55
N ALA A 97 16.04 -15.59 21.85
CA ALA A 97 15.45 -16.78 21.26
C ALA A 97 14.08 -17.14 21.89
N ALA A 98 13.17 -16.18 21.95
CA ALA A 98 11.82 -16.39 22.44
C ALA A 98 11.05 -17.44 21.61
N GLY A 99 9.96 -17.98 22.20
CA GLY A 99 8.92 -18.68 21.43
C GLY A 99 8.12 -17.69 20.58
N PRO A 100 7.29 -18.17 19.63
CA PRO A 100 6.42 -17.31 18.85
C PRO A 100 5.39 -16.59 19.75
N PRO A 101 4.89 -15.41 19.33
CA PRO A 101 3.88 -14.68 20.09
C PRO A 101 2.55 -15.45 20.13
N ARG A 102 1.79 -15.27 21.22
CA ARG A 102 0.41 -15.76 21.33
C ARG A 102 -0.53 -14.74 20.70
N LEU A 103 -0.83 -14.91 19.42
CA LEU A 103 -1.65 -13.97 18.66
C LEU A 103 -3.14 -14.24 18.88
N ARG A 104 -3.92 -13.16 18.96
CA ARG A 104 -5.39 -13.19 19.00
C ARG A 104 -5.90 -12.58 17.71
N PHE A 105 -6.74 -13.30 16.98
CA PHE A 105 -7.31 -12.83 15.72
C PHE A 105 -8.83 -12.65 15.88
N GLY A 106 -9.35 -11.55 15.35
CA GLY A 106 -10.79 -11.40 15.16
C GLY A 106 -11.29 -12.33 14.04
N GLN A 107 -12.56 -12.71 14.08
CA GLN A 107 -13.17 -13.57 13.04
C GLN A 107 -13.49 -12.84 11.74
N ALA A 108 -13.56 -11.50 11.77
CA ALA A 108 -14.03 -10.68 10.64
C ALA A 108 -12.97 -10.40 9.56
N VAL A 109 -11.71 -10.77 9.80
CA VAL A 109 -10.59 -10.45 8.90
C VAL A 109 -9.73 -11.69 8.70
N ARG A 110 -9.46 -12.02 7.43
CA ARG A 110 -8.53 -13.11 7.11
C ARG A 110 -7.10 -12.67 7.36
N HIS A 111 -6.50 -13.23 8.40
CA HIS A 111 -5.10 -13.03 8.76
C HIS A 111 -4.23 -14.21 8.33
N GLY A 112 -2.97 -13.90 8.01
CA GLY A 112 -1.90 -14.87 8.04
C GLY A 112 -0.75 -14.31 8.85
N TRP A 113 0.03 -15.20 9.43
CA TRP A 113 1.21 -14.80 10.18
C TRP A 113 2.33 -15.79 9.97
N ALA A 114 3.57 -15.40 10.17
CA ALA A 114 4.69 -16.33 10.22
C ALA A 114 5.74 -15.78 11.18
N TRP A 115 6.74 -16.60 11.50
CA TRP A 115 7.83 -16.17 12.36
C TRP A 115 9.18 -16.78 11.96
N LYS A 116 10.26 -16.12 12.36
CA LYS A 116 11.65 -16.55 12.16
C LYS A 116 12.52 -16.11 13.33
N ARG A 117 13.61 -16.84 13.56
CA ARG A 117 14.73 -16.39 14.38
C ARG A 117 15.83 -15.87 13.48
N VAL A 118 16.29 -14.66 13.75
CA VAL A 118 17.35 -13.99 12.99
C VAL A 118 18.55 -13.88 13.91
N ARG A 119 19.68 -14.44 13.48
CA ARG A 119 20.96 -14.20 14.14
C ARG A 119 21.54 -12.92 13.58
N LEU A 120 21.91 -12.00 14.46
CA LEU A 120 22.47 -10.70 14.11
C LEU A 120 23.97 -10.78 14.14
N ASP A 121 24.60 -10.69 12.98
CA ASP A 121 26.05 -10.66 12.83
C ASP A 121 26.48 -9.41 12.06
N GLY A 122 27.77 -9.06 12.14
CA GLY A 122 28.32 -7.90 11.45
C GLY A 122 28.08 -6.56 12.14
N ASP A 123 28.28 -5.47 11.39
CA ASP A 123 28.01 -4.10 11.83
C ASP A 123 26.51 -3.75 11.86
N VAL A 124 26.17 -2.53 12.31
CA VAL A 124 24.76 -2.08 12.41
C VAL A 124 24.02 -2.16 11.06
N GLY A 125 24.69 -1.80 9.96
CA GLY A 125 24.09 -1.83 8.63
C GLY A 125 23.78 -3.26 8.19
N GLN A 126 24.74 -4.17 8.36
CA GLN A 126 24.59 -5.59 8.05
C GLN A 126 23.49 -6.27 8.90
N ARG A 127 23.41 -5.94 10.20
CA ARG A 127 22.37 -6.43 11.10
C ARG A 127 20.98 -5.95 10.67
N ARG A 128 20.86 -4.66 10.33
CA ARG A 128 19.59 -4.09 9.85
C ARG A 128 19.15 -4.73 8.54
N GLU A 129 20.07 -4.92 7.62
CA GLU A 129 19.80 -5.58 6.34
C GLU A 129 19.32 -7.02 6.52
N SER A 130 19.96 -7.76 7.43
CA SER A 130 19.56 -9.12 7.80
C SER A 130 18.15 -9.18 8.37
N LEU A 131 17.80 -8.22 9.24
CA LEU A 131 16.45 -8.11 9.81
C LEU A 131 15.40 -7.83 8.74
N LEU A 132 15.70 -7.00 7.74
CA LEU A 132 14.73 -6.62 6.72
C LEU A 132 14.55 -7.66 5.62
N SER A 133 15.64 -8.31 5.21
CA SER A 133 15.56 -9.50 4.35
C SER A 133 14.74 -10.60 5.04
N ALA A 134 14.96 -10.82 6.33
CA ALA A 134 14.14 -11.75 7.12
C ALA A 134 12.68 -11.29 7.22
N CYS A 135 12.43 -9.99 7.44
CA CYS A 135 11.07 -9.44 7.50
C CYS A 135 10.31 -9.67 6.19
N TYR A 136 10.97 -9.47 5.05
CA TYR A 136 10.40 -9.78 3.73
C TYR A 136 10.03 -11.26 3.60
N GLU A 137 10.95 -12.19 3.91
CA GLU A 137 10.65 -13.63 3.89
C GLU A 137 9.46 -13.99 4.79
N VAL A 138 9.45 -13.47 6.03
CA VAL A 138 8.38 -13.75 7.00
C VAL A 138 7.05 -13.14 6.53
N SER A 139 7.05 -11.97 5.90
CA SER A 139 5.87 -11.38 5.27
C SER A 139 5.33 -12.27 4.15
N MET A 140 6.18 -12.77 3.25
CA MET A 140 5.75 -13.68 2.18
C MET A 140 5.14 -14.96 2.77
N ALA A 141 5.75 -15.51 3.83
CA ALA A 141 5.24 -16.71 4.48
C ALA A 141 3.87 -16.44 5.14
N ALA A 142 3.74 -15.29 5.80
CA ALA A 142 2.47 -14.85 6.39
C ALA A 142 1.38 -14.70 5.31
N ARG A 143 1.70 -14.14 4.14
CA ARG A 143 0.76 -13.97 3.02
C ARG A 143 0.33 -15.31 2.45
N LEU A 144 1.28 -16.22 2.24
CA LEU A 144 0.96 -17.56 1.79
C LEU A 144 0.01 -18.25 2.78
N ARG A 145 0.29 -18.21 4.08
CA ARG A 145 -0.60 -18.80 5.10
C ARG A 145 -1.97 -18.14 5.19
N ARG A 146 -2.04 -16.82 4.94
CA ARG A 146 -3.32 -16.10 4.86
C ARG A 146 -4.20 -16.67 3.75
N ASP A 147 -3.60 -16.93 2.60
CA ASP A 147 -4.34 -17.37 1.40
C ASP A 147 -4.45 -18.91 1.31
N ARG A 148 -3.67 -19.63 2.14
CA ARG A 148 -3.64 -21.09 2.28
C ARG A 148 -3.74 -21.49 3.77
N PRO A 149 -4.94 -21.39 4.37
CA PRO A 149 -5.14 -21.67 5.79
C PRO A 149 -4.90 -23.15 6.17
N ASP A 150 -4.81 -24.05 5.17
CA ASP A 150 -4.40 -25.44 5.33
C ASP A 150 -2.94 -25.59 5.81
N LEU A 151 -2.10 -24.55 5.63
CA LEU A 151 -0.71 -24.54 6.08
C LEU A 151 -0.58 -24.28 7.59
N ARG A 152 -0.43 -25.38 8.34
CA ARG A 152 -0.26 -25.38 9.80
C ARG A 152 1.11 -24.87 10.29
N GLU A 153 2.18 -25.09 9.53
CA GLU A 153 3.52 -24.61 9.89
C GLU A 153 3.54 -23.08 9.94
N ALA A 154 4.21 -22.51 10.93
CA ALA A 154 4.26 -21.06 11.14
C ALA A 154 5.68 -20.49 11.02
N ARG A 155 6.72 -21.34 11.01
CA ARG A 155 8.08 -20.90 10.68
C ARG A 155 8.16 -20.52 9.20
N SER A 156 8.78 -19.41 8.89
CA SER A 156 8.80 -18.86 7.52
C SER A 156 9.44 -19.80 6.49
N ALA A 157 10.62 -20.34 6.78
CA ALA A 157 11.39 -21.08 5.78
C ALA A 157 10.65 -22.33 5.24
N PRO A 158 10.09 -23.23 6.07
CA PRO A 158 9.33 -24.37 5.53
C PRO A 158 8.02 -23.97 4.85
N VAL A 159 7.42 -22.83 5.23
CA VAL A 159 6.22 -22.29 4.57
C VAL A 159 6.56 -21.83 3.15
N ILE A 160 7.63 -21.06 2.99
CA ILE A 160 8.06 -20.58 1.67
C ILE A 160 8.52 -21.75 0.79
N ASP A 161 9.21 -22.74 1.34
CA ASP A 161 9.65 -23.88 0.53
C ASP A 161 8.47 -24.67 -0.07
N ARG A 162 7.32 -24.69 0.62
CA ARG A 162 6.08 -25.29 0.09
C ARG A 162 5.45 -24.45 -1.02
N ALA A 163 5.72 -23.14 -1.08
CA ALA A 163 5.13 -22.24 -2.07
C ALA A 163 5.40 -22.71 -3.51
N ARG A 164 6.62 -23.18 -3.80
CA ARG A 164 7.03 -23.63 -5.13
C ARG A 164 6.23 -24.81 -5.67
N HIS A 165 5.65 -25.62 -4.78
CA HIS A 165 4.81 -26.77 -5.13
C HIS A 165 3.32 -26.46 -5.05
N ALA A 166 2.95 -25.41 -4.33
CA ALA A 166 1.56 -25.07 -4.02
C ALA A 166 0.97 -23.99 -4.93
N LEU A 167 1.80 -23.28 -5.69
CA LEU A 167 1.44 -22.12 -6.50
C LEU A 167 1.85 -22.29 -7.96
N SER A 168 1.03 -21.78 -8.87
CA SER A 168 1.46 -21.52 -10.26
C SER A 168 2.51 -20.40 -10.31
N PRO A 169 3.31 -20.29 -11.40
CA PRO A 169 4.29 -19.22 -11.54
C PRO A 169 3.70 -17.81 -11.38
N VAL A 170 2.49 -17.57 -11.90
CA VAL A 170 1.77 -16.30 -11.76
C VAL A 170 1.46 -16.01 -10.29
N GLN A 171 0.93 -16.99 -9.56
CA GLN A 171 0.63 -16.84 -8.14
C GLN A 171 1.90 -16.68 -7.29
N ALA A 172 2.98 -17.38 -7.64
CA ALA A 172 4.28 -17.25 -6.98
C ALA A 172 4.89 -15.86 -7.23
N ALA A 173 4.77 -15.31 -8.44
CA ALA A 173 5.21 -13.96 -8.75
C ALA A 173 4.39 -12.90 -7.98
N SER A 174 3.06 -13.05 -7.89
CA SER A 174 2.20 -12.23 -7.02
C SER A 174 2.59 -12.34 -5.55
N LEU A 175 2.90 -13.55 -5.06
CA LEU A 175 3.38 -13.74 -3.69
C LEU A 175 4.66 -12.92 -3.48
N LEU A 176 5.69 -13.14 -4.30
CA LEU A 176 7.00 -12.48 -4.21
C LEU A 176 6.91 -10.96 -4.41
N ALA A 177 5.91 -10.45 -5.11
CA ALA A 177 5.66 -9.02 -5.29
C ALA A 177 5.14 -8.32 -4.03
N GLY A 178 4.88 -9.06 -2.95
CA GLY A 178 4.28 -8.57 -1.72
C GLY A 178 4.94 -7.30 -1.15
N VAL A 179 4.09 -6.42 -0.61
CA VAL A 179 4.47 -5.08 -0.16
C VAL A 179 5.00 -5.13 1.28
N LEU A 180 6.33 -5.05 1.43
CA LEU A 180 6.95 -4.45 2.62
C LEU A 180 7.06 -2.94 2.35
N VAL A 181 7.06 -2.07 3.36
CA VAL A 181 7.53 -0.68 3.17
C VAL A 181 8.52 -0.40 4.29
N ARG A 182 9.77 -0.15 3.91
CA ARG A 182 10.88 0.15 4.82
C ARG A 182 11.06 1.68 4.96
N PRO A 183 11.50 2.19 6.11
CA PRO A 183 12.08 3.52 6.16
C PRO A 183 13.44 3.54 5.46
N LEU A 184 13.49 4.25 4.32
CA LEU A 184 14.74 4.68 3.69
C LEU A 184 15.47 5.59 4.68
N GLY A 185 16.41 5.03 5.45
CA GLY A 185 17.24 5.84 6.31
C GLY A 185 18.21 5.00 7.10
N GLY A 186 19.38 4.72 6.55
CA GLY A 186 20.48 4.06 7.24
C GLY A 186 21.84 4.26 6.56
N ALA A 187 22.70 5.04 7.22
CA ALA A 187 24.16 5.16 7.09
C ALA A 187 24.80 5.60 5.75
N GLY A 188 24.09 5.64 4.62
CA GLY A 188 24.68 5.81 3.28
C GLY A 188 24.61 7.20 2.61
N GLY A 189 24.49 8.31 3.36
CA GLY A 189 24.53 9.67 2.76
C GLY A 189 23.25 10.14 2.05
N ALA A 190 22.26 9.27 1.81
CA ALA A 190 20.89 9.70 1.56
C ALA A 190 20.23 10.00 2.92
N GLY A 191 20.01 11.29 3.22
CA GLY A 191 19.37 11.73 4.47
C GLY A 191 18.05 11.00 4.67
N GLY A 192 17.90 10.31 5.80
CA GLY A 192 16.60 9.73 6.19
C GLY A 192 15.53 10.82 6.36
N ALA A 193 14.29 10.41 6.62
CA ALA A 193 13.17 11.33 6.79
C ALA A 193 13.46 12.43 7.83
N ALA A 194 13.24 13.68 7.45
CA ALA A 194 13.45 14.84 8.29
C ALA A 194 12.35 14.98 9.38
N PRO A 195 12.48 15.92 10.33
CA PRO A 195 11.39 16.27 11.21
C PRO A 195 10.09 16.62 10.46
N GLY A 196 8.99 15.94 10.77
CA GLY A 196 7.69 16.13 10.12
C GLY A 196 7.48 15.33 8.81
N GLU A 197 8.44 14.51 8.39
CA GLU A 197 8.29 13.60 7.24
C GLU A 197 7.90 12.19 7.67
N ASP A 198 7.22 11.46 6.77
CA ASP A 198 6.91 10.04 6.96
C ASP A 198 8.23 9.24 6.90
N PRO A 199 8.56 8.44 7.92
CA PRO A 199 9.81 7.68 7.95
C PRO A 199 9.96 6.71 6.77
N ARG A 200 8.86 6.25 6.19
CA ARG A 200 8.79 5.36 5.01
C ARG A 200 9.07 6.10 3.71
N LEU A 201 8.79 7.39 3.66
CA LEU A 201 8.79 8.20 2.44
C LEU A 201 9.55 9.51 2.69
N PRO A 202 10.90 9.50 2.73
CA PRO A 202 11.68 10.71 2.91
C PRO A 202 11.32 11.80 1.89
N GLY A 203 11.17 13.04 2.36
CA GLY A 203 10.69 14.18 1.59
C GLY A 203 9.15 14.32 1.53
N VAL A 204 8.39 13.32 1.99
CA VAL A 204 6.93 13.37 2.04
C VAL A 204 6.45 13.72 3.46
N PRO A 205 5.56 14.71 3.62
CA PRO A 205 4.99 15.07 4.92
C PRO A 205 4.29 13.88 5.61
N SER A 206 4.58 13.69 6.90
CA SER A 206 3.87 12.74 7.76
C SER A 206 2.42 13.17 7.97
N ALA A 207 1.48 12.22 7.99
CA ALA A 207 0.09 12.53 8.37
C ALA A 207 -0.08 13.06 9.80
N ASP A 208 0.97 13.07 10.64
CA ASP A 208 0.95 13.82 11.90
C ASP A 208 0.60 15.31 11.67
N GLY A 209 1.00 15.87 10.52
CA GLY A 209 0.68 17.24 10.13
C GLY A 209 -0.76 17.42 9.62
N TRP A 210 -1.53 16.35 9.45
CA TRP A 210 -2.87 16.38 8.85
C TRP A 210 -3.86 17.22 9.67
N ALA A 211 -3.89 17.04 10.99
CA ALA A 211 -4.82 17.76 11.87
C ALA A 211 -4.63 19.29 11.77
N GLY A 212 -3.38 19.74 11.68
CA GLY A 212 -3.05 21.15 11.49
C GLY A 212 -3.50 21.68 10.12
N ALA A 213 -3.26 20.92 9.04
CA ALA A 213 -3.73 21.28 7.70
C ALA A 213 -5.25 21.42 7.64
N VAL A 214 -5.97 20.45 8.20
CA VAL A 214 -7.43 20.49 8.26
C VAL A 214 -7.92 21.70 9.06
N ALA A 215 -7.28 22.03 10.18
CA ALA A 215 -7.64 23.20 10.98
C ALA A 215 -7.45 24.52 10.22
N ALA A 216 -6.43 24.61 9.36
CA ALA A 216 -6.10 25.81 8.57
C ALA A 216 -6.82 25.92 7.22
N ARG A 217 -7.74 24.98 6.92
CA ARG A 217 -8.43 24.91 5.63
C ARG A 217 -9.30 26.13 5.32
N THR A 218 -9.54 26.37 4.03
CA THR A 218 -10.46 27.37 3.51
C THR A 218 -11.56 26.74 2.63
N PRO A 219 -12.72 27.39 2.44
CA PRO A 219 -13.75 26.92 1.50
C PRO A 219 -13.29 26.85 0.03
N ALA A 220 -12.19 27.53 -0.32
CA ALA A 220 -11.60 27.49 -1.65
C ALA A 220 -10.73 26.24 -1.86
N ASP A 221 -10.35 25.54 -0.79
CA ASP A 221 -9.51 24.36 -0.89
C ASP A 221 -10.26 23.17 -1.51
N HIS A 222 -9.50 22.25 -2.06
CA HIS A 222 -9.97 20.94 -2.48
C HIS A 222 -9.27 19.87 -1.65
N TYR A 223 -10.03 18.89 -1.19
CA TYR A 223 -9.44 17.67 -0.66
C TYR A 223 -9.04 16.76 -1.82
N ALA A 224 -7.81 16.28 -1.80
CA ALA A 224 -7.24 15.42 -2.83
C ALA A 224 -6.78 14.09 -2.22
N VAL A 225 -6.97 13.02 -2.99
CA VAL A 225 -6.44 11.68 -2.71
C VAL A 225 -5.81 11.15 -3.98
N THR A 226 -4.57 10.67 -3.90
CA THR A 226 -3.84 10.03 -4.99
C THR A 226 -3.67 8.54 -4.73
N ASP A 227 -3.43 7.76 -5.78
CA ASP A 227 -2.99 6.36 -5.68
C ASP A 227 -2.14 5.98 -6.89
N VAL A 228 -1.08 5.21 -6.67
CA VAL A 228 -0.31 4.59 -7.75
C VAL A 228 -1.09 3.37 -8.25
N HIS A 229 -1.60 3.48 -9.48
CA HIS A 229 -2.41 2.46 -10.11
C HIS A 229 -1.60 1.18 -10.41
N ASP A 230 -2.13 0.05 -9.96
CA ASP A 230 -1.74 -1.30 -10.36
C ASP A 230 -0.23 -1.62 -10.24
N ILE A 231 0.36 -1.30 -9.08
CA ILE A 231 1.78 -1.56 -8.79
C ILE A 231 2.17 -3.05 -8.89
N GLU A 232 1.20 -3.96 -8.73
CA GLU A 232 1.46 -5.40 -8.72
C GLU A 232 1.66 -5.95 -10.14
N TRP A 233 0.69 -5.77 -11.03
CA TRP A 233 0.73 -6.37 -12.38
C TRP A 233 1.05 -5.36 -13.49
N GLY A 234 1.04 -4.08 -13.15
CA GLY A 234 1.29 -2.98 -14.06
C GLY A 234 0.01 -2.55 -14.76
N THR A 235 0.06 -1.36 -15.36
CA THR A 235 -1.06 -0.82 -16.12
C THR A 235 -0.85 -1.08 -17.61
N MET A 236 -1.86 -1.63 -18.26
CA MET A 236 -1.92 -1.76 -19.71
C MET A 236 -2.57 -0.51 -20.30
N ARG A 237 -2.02 -0.01 -21.41
CA ARG A 237 -2.67 1.01 -22.24
C ARG A 237 -3.85 0.37 -22.95
N ARG A 238 -4.99 1.05 -22.90
CA ARG A 238 -6.24 0.54 -23.51
C ARG A 238 -6.27 0.66 -25.02
N ILE A 239 -5.57 1.65 -25.57
CA ILE A 239 -5.60 1.97 -27.00
C ILE A 239 -4.90 0.90 -27.86
N ASP A 240 -3.76 0.38 -27.40
CA ASP A 240 -2.89 -0.52 -28.16
C ASP A 240 -2.61 -1.85 -27.43
N GLY A 241 -3.10 -2.01 -26.19
CA GLY A 241 -2.76 -3.16 -25.35
C GLY A 241 -1.29 -3.22 -24.95
N GLY A 242 -0.52 -2.13 -25.13
CA GLY A 242 0.87 -2.06 -24.69
C GLY A 242 0.99 -1.79 -23.19
N ARG A 243 2.19 -1.95 -22.60
CA ARG A 243 2.41 -1.65 -21.18
C ARG A 243 2.68 -0.16 -20.96
N LEU A 244 1.88 0.44 -20.07
CA LEU A 244 2.11 1.78 -19.52
C LEU A 244 3.11 1.72 -18.37
N THR A 245 2.96 0.73 -17.49
CA THR A 245 3.89 0.45 -16.41
C THR A 245 4.16 -1.04 -16.27
N ASP A 246 5.39 -1.39 -15.90
CA ASP A 246 5.74 -2.73 -15.45
C ASP A 246 5.35 -2.91 -13.99
N GLY A 247 4.54 -3.93 -13.70
CA GLY A 247 4.22 -4.32 -12.32
C GLY A 247 5.30 -5.18 -11.67
N ASN A 248 5.34 -5.17 -10.33
CA ASN A 248 6.29 -5.97 -9.55
C ASN A 248 6.17 -7.48 -9.84
N ALA A 249 4.96 -8.02 -9.83
CA ALA A 249 4.71 -9.44 -10.10
C ALA A 249 5.10 -9.78 -11.55
N GLN A 250 4.81 -8.89 -12.49
CA GLN A 250 5.23 -9.08 -13.88
C GLN A 250 6.76 -9.20 -14.00
N GLN A 251 7.52 -8.36 -13.31
CA GLN A 251 8.98 -8.42 -13.30
C GLN A 251 9.55 -9.65 -12.59
N LEU A 252 8.76 -10.25 -11.68
CA LEU A 252 9.13 -11.44 -10.92
C LEU A 252 8.75 -12.74 -11.64
N LEU A 253 7.94 -12.72 -12.70
CA LEU A 253 7.59 -13.92 -13.46
C LEU A 253 8.82 -14.72 -13.94
N PRO A 254 9.86 -14.11 -14.54
CA PRO A 254 11.06 -14.86 -14.97
C PRO A 254 11.84 -15.49 -13.83
N LEU A 255 11.64 -15.03 -12.59
CA LEU A 255 12.21 -15.61 -11.38
C LEU A 255 11.31 -16.73 -10.82
N ALA A 256 9.99 -16.52 -10.85
CA ALA A 256 8.99 -17.43 -10.30
C ALA A 256 8.87 -18.73 -11.11
N GLU A 257 8.91 -18.66 -12.44
CA GLU A 257 8.82 -19.84 -13.32
C GLU A 257 9.88 -20.92 -13.04
N PRO A 258 11.20 -20.60 -13.08
CA PRO A 258 12.22 -21.59 -12.76
C PRO A 258 12.23 -21.98 -11.28
N TRP A 259 11.79 -21.12 -10.36
CA TRP A 259 11.65 -21.49 -8.94
C TRP A 259 10.56 -22.55 -8.72
N CYS A 260 9.36 -22.35 -9.29
CA CYS A 260 8.27 -23.34 -9.25
C CYS A 260 8.67 -24.66 -9.92
N ALA A 261 9.52 -24.60 -10.96
CA ALA A 261 10.06 -25.79 -11.61
C ALA A 261 11.23 -26.46 -10.85
N GLY A 262 11.60 -25.96 -9.66
CA GLY A 262 12.69 -26.52 -8.85
C GLY A 262 14.10 -26.27 -9.38
N ARG A 263 14.26 -25.37 -10.37
CA ARG A 263 15.56 -25.04 -10.98
C ARG A 263 16.34 -23.96 -10.23
N LEU A 264 15.69 -23.23 -9.33
CA LEU A 264 16.31 -22.24 -8.46
C LEU A 264 16.09 -22.58 -7.00
N ASP A 265 17.08 -22.28 -6.17
CA ASP A 265 16.95 -22.39 -4.72
C ASP A 265 16.11 -21.24 -4.13
N THR A 266 15.40 -21.54 -3.05
CA THR A 266 14.54 -20.58 -2.36
C THR A 266 15.30 -19.37 -1.80
N PRO A 267 16.48 -19.52 -1.16
CA PRO A 267 17.24 -18.36 -0.66
C PRO A 267 17.66 -17.35 -1.73
N ALA A 268 18.13 -17.80 -2.90
CA ALA A 268 18.54 -16.94 -4.01
C ALA A 268 17.35 -16.23 -4.66
N VAL A 269 16.21 -16.92 -4.76
CA VAL A 269 14.94 -16.34 -5.22
C VAL A 269 14.49 -15.23 -4.27
N LEU A 270 14.44 -15.50 -2.96
CA LEU A 270 14.05 -14.49 -1.97
C LEU A 270 15.02 -13.30 -1.96
N SER A 271 16.33 -13.52 -2.06
CA SER A 271 17.33 -12.46 -2.13
C SER A 271 17.15 -11.57 -3.37
N THR A 272 16.89 -12.18 -4.53
CA THR A 272 16.67 -11.43 -5.78
C THR A 272 15.34 -10.69 -5.76
N ALA A 273 14.26 -11.34 -5.31
CA ALA A 273 12.94 -10.73 -5.19
C ALA A 273 12.96 -9.55 -4.21
N TYR A 274 13.65 -9.71 -3.07
CA TYR A 274 13.84 -8.64 -2.10
C TYR A 274 14.58 -7.42 -2.68
N ARG A 275 15.65 -7.63 -3.47
CA ARG A 275 16.36 -6.52 -4.13
C ARG A 275 15.50 -5.78 -5.15
N LEU A 276 14.76 -6.53 -5.98
CA LEU A 276 13.80 -5.94 -6.93
C LEU A 276 12.72 -5.15 -6.19
N ARG A 277 12.21 -5.70 -5.08
CA ARG A 277 11.25 -5.01 -4.21
C ARG A 277 11.83 -3.71 -3.67
N LEU A 278 13.06 -3.72 -3.16
CA LEU A 278 13.72 -2.53 -2.62
C LEU A 278 13.86 -1.43 -3.67
N ALA A 279 14.26 -1.78 -4.90
CA ALA A 279 14.31 -0.82 -6.01
C ALA A 279 12.92 -0.20 -6.28
N ARG A 280 11.86 -1.02 -6.21
CA ARG A 280 10.48 -0.57 -6.38
C ARG A 280 9.94 0.27 -5.22
N GLU A 281 10.42 0.07 -4.00
CA GLU A 281 10.15 0.97 -2.88
C GLU A 281 10.78 2.34 -3.10
N THR A 282 12.00 2.38 -3.60
CA THR A 282 12.67 3.63 -3.98
C THR A 282 11.89 4.36 -5.07
N ASP A 283 11.46 3.66 -6.13
CA ASP A 283 10.62 4.23 -7.18
C ASP A 283 9.33 4.85 -6.64
N LEU A 284 8.65 4.13 -5.72
CA LEU A 284 7.43 4.61 -5.09
C LEU A 284 7.71 5.84 -4.23
N ALA A 285 8.76 5.82 -3.40
CA ALA A 285 9.13 6.95 -2.56
C ALA A 285 9.48 8.19 -3.39
N GLU A 286 10.25 8.04 -4.47
CA GLU A 286 10.57 9.13 -5.39
C GLU A 286 9.32 9.65 -6.11
N HIS A 287 8.41 8.77 -6.51
CA HIS A 287 7.15 9.13 -7.15
C HIS A 287 6.28 9.97 -6.21
N LEU A 288 6.04 9.48 -4.99
CA LEU A 288 5.23 10.16 -3.98
C LEU A 288 5.89 11.48 -3.53
N ARG A 289 7.23 11.51 -3.43
CA ARG A 289 7.95 12.76 -3.19
C ARG A 289 7.76 13.76 -4.32
N ALA A 290 7.86 13.33 -5.58
CA ALA A 290 7.65 14.21 -6.72
C ALA A 290 6.23 14.80 -6.74
N LEU A 291 5.21 13.99 -6.42
CA LEU A 291 3.84 14.49 -6.19
C LEU A 291 3.83 15.55 -5.09
N SER A 292 4.33 15.22 -3.90
CA SER A 292 4.30 16.11 -2.74
C SER A 292 5.11 17.40 -2.92
N ASP A 293 6.24 17.35 -3.64
CA ASP A 293 7.08 18.51 -3.93
C ASP A 293 6.35 19.46 -4.91
N ALA A 294 5.64 18.92 -5.90
CA ALA A 294 4.95 19.71 -6.93
C ALA A 294 3.73 20.49 -6.40
N VAL A 295 2.99 19.93 -5.44
CA VAL A 295 1.88 20.64 -4.75
C VAL A 295 2.35 21.62 -3.68
N ARG A 296 3.56 21.46 -3.13
CA ARG A 296 4.07 22.22 -1.97
C ARG A 296 3.90 23.75 -2.05
N PRO A 297 4.05 24.42 -3.21
CA PRO A 297 3.93 25.88 -3.27
C PRO A 297 2.58 26.41 -2.78
N ASN A 298 1.48 25.70 -3.08
CA ASN A 298 0.12 26.19 -2.84
C ASN A 298 -0.78 25.17 -2.13
N GLY A 299 -0.25 24.00 -1.78
CA GLY A 299 -1.00 22.92 -1.16
C GLY A 299 -0.09 21.98 -0.36
N ARG A 300 -0.69 20.95 0.20
CA ARG A 300 0.01 19.96 1.02
C ARG A 300 -0.64 18.59 0.87
N LEU A 301 0.16 17.62 0.43
CA LEU A 301 -0.19 16.21 0.43
C LEU A 301 0.62 15.48 1.50
N TYR A 302 -0.03 14.58 2.21
CA TYR A 302 0.53 13.79 3.30
C TYR A 302 0.55 12.32 2.92
N ALA A 303 1.52 11.58 3.45
CA ALA A 303 1.58 10.14 3.28
C ALA A 303 0.29 9.45 3.78
N THR A 304 -0.21 8.47 3.02
CA THR A 304 -1.42 7.70 3.40
C THR A 304 -1.13 6.22 3.65
N LEU A 305 -2.17 5.47 4.00
CA LEU A 305 -2.10 4.01 3.99
C LEU A 305 -2.14 3.51 2.55
N GLY A 306 -1.01 3.02 2.05
CA GLY A 306 -0.94 2.38 0.73
C GLY A 306 0.03 3.10 -0.18
N ASP A 307 -0.33 3.18 -1.45
CA ASP A 307 0.58 3.55 -2.52
C ASP A 307 0.27 4.97 -3.03
N GLY A 308 -0.21 5.86 -2.14
CA GLY A 308 -0.72 7.19 -2.48
C GLY A 308 -0.61 8.23 -1.37
N LEU A 309 -1.08 9.45 -1.64
CA LEU A 309 -1.07 10.61 -0.74
C LEU A 309 -2.48 11.19 -0.58
N SER A 310 -2.71 11.97 0.48
CA SER A 310 -3.92 12.78 0.57
C SER A 310 -3.70 14.07 1.33
N GLY A 311 -4.51 15.08 1.04
CA GLY A 311 -4.28 16.40 1.58
C GLY A 311 -5.16 17.48 0.97
N LEU A 312 -4.70 18.73 1.06
CA LEU A 312 -5.40 19.91 0.56
C LEU A 312 -4.62 20.54 -0.60
N VAL A 313 -5.32 20.88 -1.67
CA VAL A 313 -4.77 21.57 -2.84
C VAL A 313 -5.71 22.72 -3.22
N PRO A 314 -5.21 23.79 -3.88
CA PRO A 314 -6.04 24.94 -4.18
C PRO A 314 -7.01 24.66 -5.34
N ASP A 315 -6.57 23.87 -6.32
CA ASP A 315 -7.32 23.63 -7.55
C ASP A 315 -6.86 22.32 -8.25
N GLU A 316 -7.64 21.93 -9.26
CA GLU A 316 -7.38 20.76 -10.09
C GLU A 316 -6.11 20.89 -10.94
N ALA A 317 -5.81 22.10 -11.45
CA ALA A 317 -4.65 22.32 -12.31
C ALA A 317 -3.33 22.05 -11.58
N THR A 318 -3.26 22.40 -10.30
CA THR A 318 -2.12 22.12 -9.41
C THR A 318 -1.95 20.62 -9.23
N LEU A 319 -3.02 19.90 -8.90
CA LEU A 319 -2.99 18.45 -8.69
C LEU A 319 -2.65 17.70 -9.98
N ARG A 320 -3.29 18.07 -11.10
CA ARG A 320 -3.03 17.51 -12.43
C ARG A 320 -1.58 17.68 -12.81
N THR A 321 -1.05 18.89 -12.70
CA THR A 321 0.37 19.18 -12.96
C THR A 321 1.29 18.29 -12.13
N ALA A 322 1.00 18.13 -10.83
CA ALA A 322 1.77 17.27 -9.94
C ALA A 322 1.73 15.79 -10.37
N VAL A 323 0.54 15.26 -10.69
CA VAL A 323 0.35 13.89 -11.18
C VAL A 323 1.11 13.66 -12.48
N SER A 324 0.95 14.54 -13.48
CA SER A 324 1.66 14.40 -14.75
C SER A 324 3.18 14.47 -14.56
N LEU A 325 3.69 15.33 -13.65
CA LEU A 325 5.12 15.41 -13.35
C LEU A 325 5.65 14.09 -12.75
N ALA A 326 4.94 13.54 -11.77
CA ALA A 326 5.33 12.29 -11.12
C ALA A 326 5.28 11.10 -12.08
N ASN A 327 4.22 11.02 -12.90
CA ASN A 327 4.08 10.02 -13.96
C ASN A 327 5.23 10.14 -14.97
N ARG A 328 5.57 11.35 -15.43
CA ARG A 328 6.72 11.58 -16.33
C ARG A 328 8.05 11.15 -15.72
N ARG A 329 8.28 11.43 -14.42
CA ARG A 329 9.51 11.06 -13.71
C ARG A 329 9.70 9.54 -13.60
N THR A 330 8.61 8.80 -13.58
CA THR A 330 8.60 7.35 -13.35
C THR A 330 7.94 6.58 -14.50
N VAL A 331 8.06 7.11 -15.72
CA VAL A 331 7.56 6.47 -16.96
C VAL A 331 7.99 5.01 -17.02
N GLY A 332 7.06 4.14 -17.41
CA GLY A 332 7.26 2.69 -17.48
C GLY A 332 7.32 1.99 -16.12
N ARG A 333 7.36 2.73 -15.01
CA ARG A 333 7.59 2.20 -13.66
C ARG A 333 6.40 2.40 -12.74
N MET A 334 5.88 3.63 -12.63
CA MET A 334 4.74 3.98 -11.79
C MET A 334 3.78 4.87 -12.57
N HIS A 335 2.50 4.78 -12.23
CA HIS A 335 1.47 5.63 -12.84
C HIS A 335 0.38 5.90 -11.81
N SER A 336 0.17 7.17 -11.49
CA SER A 336 -0.85 7.60 -10.53
C SER A 336 -2.06 8.19 -11.23
N GLY A 337 -3.18 8.12 -10.52
CA GLY A 337 -4.32 9.01 -10.71
C GLY A 337 -4.70 9.65 -9.38
N ALA A 338 -5.55 10.68 -9.44
CA ALA A 338 -6.03 11.37 -8.24
C ALA A 338 -7.51 11.74 -8.32
N GLY A 339 -8.21 11.54 -7.22
CA GLY A 339 -9.55 12.07 -7.01
C GLY A 339 -9.52 13.31 -6.13
N MET A 340 -10.40 14.26 -6.40
CA MET A 340 -10.58 15.41 -5.54
C MET A 340 -12.03 15.82 -5.37
N ALA A 341 -12.31 16.55 -4.30
CA ALA A 341 -13.62 17.11 -4.00
C ALA A 341 -13.47 18.51 -3.39
N PRO A 342 -14.31 19.49 -3.79
CA PRO A 342 -14.28 20.84 -3.22
C PRO A 342 -14.63 20.84 -1.72
N MET A 343 -13.91 21.61 -0.91
CA MET A 343 -14.19 21.83 0.52
C MET A 343 -15.33 22.83 0.75
N THR A 344 -16.36 22.79 -0.11
CA THR A 344 -17.55 23.66 -0.06
C THR A 344 -18.33 23.57 1.26
N SER A 345 -18.08 22.55 2.07
CA SER A 345 -18.64 22.39 3.41
C SER A 345 -17.54 22.10 4.44
N MET A 346 -17.80 22.43 5.71
CA MET A 346 -16.87 22.15 6.81
C MET A 346 -16.83 20.69 7.24
N ASP A 347 -17.67 19.82 6.67
CA ASP A 347 -17.67 18.37 6.92
C ASP A 347 -16.56 17.67 6.11
N VAL A 348 -15.41 17.52 6.76
CA VAL A 348 -14.23 16.87 6.17
C VAL A 348 -14.51 15.41 5.84
N THR A 349 -15.38 14.71 6.58
CA THR A 349 -15.66 13.29 6.33
C THR A 349 -16.39 13.12 5.00
N ALA A 350 -17.46 13.89 4.79
CA ALA A 350 -18.20 13.85 3.53
C ALA A 350 -17.34 14.23 2.31
N VAL A 351 -16.48 15.24 2.44
CA VAL A 351 -15.58 15.64 1.34
C VAL A 351 -14.53 14.56 1.05
N ARG A 352 -14.03 13.88 2.07
CA ARG A 352 -13.12 12.73 1.89
C ARG A 352 -13.77 11.61 1.10
N GLU A 353 -14.99 11.23 1.45
CA GLU A 353 -15.74 10.17 0.74
C GLU A 353 -15.91 10.51 -0.75
N ARG A 354 -16.26 11.77 -1.06
CA ARG A 354 -16.37 12.27 -2.43
C ARG A 354 -15.05 12.21 -3.20
N ALA A 355 -13.94 12.61 -2.59
CA ALA A 355 -12.63 12.54 -3.25
C ALA A 355 -12.18 11.09 -3.48
N HIS A 356 -12.45 10.19 -2.54
CA HIS A 356 -12.21 8.76 -2.72
C HIS A 356 -13.06 8.17 -3.84
N PHE A 357 -14.34 8.56 -3.95
CA PHE A 357 -15.17 8.20 -5.10
C PHE A 357 -14.52 8.68 -6.41
N SER A 358 -14.09 9.94 -6.49
CA SER A 358 -13.43 10.47 -7.69
C SER A 358 -12.14 9.71 -8.04
N LEU A 359 -11.38 9.24 -7.03
CA LEU A 359 -10.22 8.39 -7.25
C LEU A 359 -10.62 7.01 -7.80
N HIS A 360 -11.78 6.47 -7.41
CA HIS A 360 -12.31 5.25 -8.02
C HIS A 360 -12.72 5.46 -9.49
N VAL A 361 -13.16 6.67 -9.87
CA VAL A 361 -13.37 7.04 -11.27
C VAL A 361 -12.04 7.03 -12.03
N THR A 362 -10.97 7.67 -11.52
CA THR A 362 -9.66 7.64 -12.20
C THR A 362 -9.10 6.22 -12.32
N LYS A 363 -9.31 5.35 -11.32
CA LYS A 363 -8.92 3.93 -11.39
C LYS A 363 -9.67 3.16 -12.47
N THR A 364 -10.93 3.51 -12.72
CA THR A 364 -11.75 2.95 -13.81
C THR A 364 -11.21 3.36 -15.17
N LEU A 365 -10.65 4.57 -15.26
CA LEU A 365 -10.02 5.14 -16.45
C LEU A 365 -8.53 4.79 -16.57
N LYS A 366 -7.95 3.99 -15.66
CA LYS A 366 -6.52 3.66 -15.70
C LYS A 366 -6.13 3.05 -17.05
N GLY A 367 -5.01 3.50 -17.60
CA GLY A 367 -4.51 3.07 -18.90
C GLY A 367 -5.22 3.68 -20.11
N ALA A 368 -6.27 4.49 -19.92
CA ALA A 368 -6.82 5.34 -20.97
C ALA A 368 -5.93 6.57 -21.19
N ALA A 369 -5.89 7.07 -22.42
CA ALA A 369 -5.14 8.27 -22.79
C ALA A 369 -5.98 9.56 -22.66
N VAL A 370 -6.90 9.60 -21.69
CA VAL A 370 -7.80 10.75 -21.44
C VAL A 370 -7.33 11.54 -20.23
N PRO A 371 -7.46 12.88 -20.22
CA PRO A 371 -7.04 13.71 -19.09
C PRO A 371 -7.66 13.31 -17.75
N GLN A 372 -8.90 12.82 -17.74
CA GLN A 372 -9.63 12.40 -16.54
C GLN A 372 -9.06 11.12 -15.91
N ALA A 373 -8.17 10.40 -16.61
CA ALA A 373 -7.44 9.27 -16.04
C ALA A 373 -6.37 9.72 -15.02
N GLU A 374 -5.84 10.94 -15.16
CA GLU A 374 -4.88 11.52 -14.23
C GLU A 374 -5.57 12.18 -13.03
N THR A 375 -6.63 12.96 -13.27
CA THR A 375 -7.37 13.65 -12.20
C THR A 375 -8.86 13.73 -12.49
N HIS A 376 -9.68 13.55 -11.45
CA HIS A 376 -11.14 13.74 -11.53
C HIS A 376 -11.68 14.50 -10.32
N VAL A 377 -12.56 15.48 -10.55
CA VAL A 377 -13.21 16.28 -9.49
C VAL A 377 -14.63 15.79 -9.28
N PHE A 378 -15.03 15.62 -8.02
CA PHE A 378 -16.41 15.26 -7.67
C PHE A 378 -17.41 16.29 -8.22
N GLY A 379 -18.53 15.81 -8.79
CA GLY A 379 -19.53 16.62 -9.50
C GLY A 379 -19.21 17.02 -10.95
N GLN A 380 -17.99 16.80 -11.47
CA GLN A 380 -17.70 17.07 -12.89
C GLN A 380 -18.12 15.90 -13.78
N SER A 381 -18.85 16.18 -14.87
CA SER A 381 -19.20 15.16 -15.86
C SER A 381 -17.96 14.67 -16.62
N LEU A 382 -17.88 13.37 -16.85
CA LEU A 382 -16.93 12.77 -17.79
C LEU A 382 -17.24 13.25 -19.21
N ASP A 383 -16.20 13.39 -20.03
CA ASP A 383 -16.38 13.59 -21.46
C ASP A 383 -16.81 12.29 -22.16
N ALA A 384 -17.09 12.36 -23.46
CA ALA A 384 -17.58 11.23 -24.24
C ALA A 384 -16.58 10.06 -24.28
N GLU A 385 -15.28 10.35 -24.37
CA GLU A 385 -14.24 9.32 -24.49
C GLU A 385 -14.03 8.61 -23.13
N ALA A 386 -13.89 9.38 -22.05
CA ALA A 386 -13.79 8.86 -20.69
C ALA A 386 -15.04 8.07 -20.29
N THR A 387 -16.24 8.54 -20.66
CA THR A 387 -17.50 7.83 -20.45
C THR A 387 -17.47 6.46 -21.13
N THR A 388 -17.03 6.40 -22.38
CA THR A 388 -16.92 5.14 -23.14
C THR A 388 -15.98 4.17 -22.43
N TYR A 389 -14.77 4.60 -22.05
CA TYR A 389 -13.83 3.75 -21.32
C TYR A 389 -14.36 3.24 -19.98
N ALA A 390 -15.06 4.10 -19.23
CA ALA A 390 -15.64 3.72 -17.95
C ALA A 390 -16.74 2.68 -18.13
N MET A 391 -17.65 2.90 -19.07
CA MET A 391 -18.74 1.97 -19.37
C MET A 391 -18.21 0.62 -19.88
N ASP A 392 -17.22 0.63 -20.78
CA ASP A 392 -16.60 -0.61 -21.28
C ASP A 392 -15.91 -1.40 -20.17
N PHE A 393 -15.20 -0.70 -19.26
CA PHE A 393 -14.57 -1.34 -18.12
C PHE A 393 -15.59 -2.02 -17.20
N LEU A 394 -16.62 -1.29 -16.78
CA LEU A 394 -17.61 -1.80 -15.85
C LEU A 394 -18.47 -2.90 -16.48
N THR A 395 -18.80 -2.78 -17.76
CA THR A 395 -19.48 -3.83 -18.54
C THR A 395 -18.60 -5.08 -18.66
N GLY A 396 -17.29 -4.90 -18.92
CA GLY A 396 -16.33 -5.99 -18.96
C GLY A 396 -16.27 -6.75 -17.64
N LEU A 397 -16.21 -6.04 -16.51
CA LEU A 397 -16.26 -6.63 -15.17
C LEU A 397 -17.58 -7.36 -14.90
N ALA A 398 -18.72 -6.81 -15.34
CA ALA A 398 -20.01 -7.47 -15.19
C ALA A 398 -20.09 -8.77 -16.00
N ARG A 399 -19.54 -8.79 -17.21
CA ARG A 399 -19.45 -10.00 -18.05
C ARG A 399 -18.51 -11.05 -17.47
N ALA A 400 -17.40 -10.63 -16.88
CA ALA A 400 -16.41 -11.53 -16.29
C ALA A 400 -16.94 -12.23 -15.02
N GLY A 401 -17.87 -11.60 -14.30
CA GLY A 401 -18.58 -12.18 -13.16
C GLY A 401 -17.91 -11.93 -11.80
N GLU A 402 -18.53 -12.44 -10.75
CA GLU A 402 -18.04 -12.33 -9.37
C GLU A 402 -16.72 -13.09 -9.17
N GLY A 403 -15.89 -12.61 -8.25
CA GLY A 403 -14.59 -13.22 -7.93
C GLY A 403 -13.45 -12.91 -8.91
N GLN A 404 -13.72 -12.17 -9.99
CA GLN A 404 -12.67 -11.74 -10.93
C GLN A 404 -11.85 -10.56 -10.36
N PRO A 405 -10.55 -10.46 -10.67
CA PRO A 405 -9.73 -9.32 -10.28
C PRO A 405 -10.36 -7.99 -10.71
N GLY A 406 -10.58 -7.09 -9.75
CA GLY A 406 -11.16 -5.77 -10.01
C GLY A 406 -12.68 -5.71 -9.94
N HIS A 407 -13.38 -6.82 -9.65
CA HIS A 407 -14.84 -6.85 -9.48
C HIS A 407 -15.36 -5.81 -8.47
N HIS A 408 -14.56 -5.45 -7.46
CA HIS A 408 -14.90 -4.39 -6.50
C HIS A 408 -15.12 -3.01 -7.13
N HIS A 409 -14.58 -2.72 -8.32
CA HIS A 409 -14.90 -1.49 -9.04
C HIS A 409 -16.36 -1.48 -9.50
N LEU A 410 -16.91 -2.63 -9.91
CA LEU A 410 -18.32 -2.78 -10.25
C LEU A 410 -19.21 -2.69 -9.01
N LEU A 411 -18.83 -3.34 -7.90
CA LEU A 411 -19.56 -3.21 -6.63
C LEU A 411 -19.57 -1.77 -6.12
N HIS A 412 -18.43 -1.08 -6.22
CA HIS A 412 -18.33 0.33 -5.90
C HIS A 412 -19.27 1.17 -6.81
N ALA A 413 -19.29 0.89 -8.11
CA ALA A 413 -20.18 1.59 -9.04
C ALA A 413 -21.67 1.40 -8.72
N ARG A 414 -22.06 0.17 -8.36
CA ARG A 414 -23.42 -0.18 -7.92
C ARG A 414 -23.83 0.54 -6.64
N ARG A 415 -22.94 0.55 -5.64
CA ARG A 415 -23.20 1.22 -4.36
C ARG A 415 -23.39 2.73 -4.55
N TRP A 416 -22.49 3.34 -5.31
CA TRP A 416 -22.48 4.79 -5.53
C TRP A 416 -23.15 5.13 -6.86
N ARG A 417 -24.26 4.44 -7.17
CA ARG A 417 -24.97 4.60 -8.44
C ARG A 417 -25.36 6.05 -8.69
N ASP A 418 -25.93 6.72 -7.70
CA ASP A 418 -26.41 8.10 -7.83
C ASP A 418 -25.24 9.05 -8.12
N TRP A 419 -24.10 8.88 -7.44
CA TRP A 419 -22.91 9.67 -7.72
C TRP A 419 -22.38 9.39 -9.13
N TRP A 420 -22.31 8.13 -9.57
CA TRP A 420 -21.94 7.85 -10.96
C TRP A 420 -22.87 8.50 -11.98
N LEU A 421 -24.18 8.55 -11.73
CA LEU A 421 -25.12 9.24 -12.61
C LEU A 421 -24.86 10.77 -12.65
N GLU A 422 -24.44 11.40 -11.56
CA GLU A 422 -24.00 12.81 -11.55
C GLU A 422 -22.77 13.06 -12.44
N HIS A 423 -21.94 12.03 -12.59
CA HIS A 423 -20.67 12.08 -13.32
C HIS A 423 -20.75 11.61 -14.78
N LEU A 424 -21.87 11.02 -15.17
CA LEU A 424 -22.08 10.52 -16.53
C LEU A 424 -22.97 11.47 -17.33
N PRO A 425 -22.71 11.65 -18.63
CA PRO A 425 -23.65 12.37 -19.49
C PRO A 425 -24.99 11.62 -19.55
N LEU A 426 -26.10 12.36 -19.71
CA LEU A 426 -27.46 11.81 -19.76
C LEU A 426 -27.61 10.65 -20.76
N SER A 427 -26.86 10.68 -21.86
CA SER A 427 -26.84 9.62 -22.88
C SER A 427 -26.38 8.26 -22.34
N ALA A 428 -25.57 8.22 -21.28
CA ALA A 428 -25.04 7.00 -20.67
C ALA A 428 -25.89 6.50 -19.47
N HIS A 429 -26.81 7.32 -18.94
CA HIS A 429 -27.57 7.03 -17.71
C HIS A 429 -28.37 5.73 -17.80
N ARG A 430 -29.05 5.51 -18.93
CA ARG A 430 -29.86 4.30 -19.15
C ARG A 430 -28.97 3.05 -19.17
N ALA A 431 -27.85 3.09 -19.89
CA ALA A 431 -26.92 1.97 -19.98
C ALA A 431 -26.29 1.65 -18.63
N PHE A 432 -25.86 2.67 -17.87
CA PHE A 432 -25.32 2.51 -16.53
C PHE A 432 -26.34 1.95 -15.53
N SER A 433 -27.59 2.43 -15.60
CA SER A 433 -28.68 1.93 -14.77
C SER A 433 -29.09 0.49 -15.07
N CYS A 434 -28.81 -0.03 -16.27
CA CYS A 434 -29.01 -1.46 -16.56
C CYS A 434 -27.86 -2.33 -16.05
N LEU A 435 -26.68 -1.74 -15.81
CA LEU A 435 -25.48 -2.41 -15.35
C LEU A 435 -25.44 -2.54 -13.81
N CYS A 436 -26.01 -1.55 -13.12
CA CYS A 436 -26.09 -1.44 -11.67
C CYS A 436 -27.48 -1.73 -11.16
#